data_AF-A0A960RW99-F1
#
_entry.id   AF-A0A960RW99-F1
#
_cell.length_a   1.000
_cell.length_b   1.000
_cell.length_c   1.000
_cell.angle_alpha   90.00
_cell.angle_beta   90.00
_cell.angle_gamma   90.00
#
_symmetry.space_group_name_H-M   'P 1'
#
loop_
_entity.id
_entity.type
_entity.pdbx_description
1 polymer ?
#
loop_
_entity_poly.entity_id
_entity_poly.type
_entity_poly.pdbx_seq_one_letter_code
_entity_poly.pdbx_strand_id
1 'polypeptide(L)'
;MQDFIKAGMINSKMLVTYPEPDASSLYRHYHRLVVVDHHGCRRTYTIAEFERLTGMRYLSHLEFTSKAVYHEVAEQCQRCIVNKTVSQKAISVGVSYADQIYKGFVNAVEIRWIDANIGYGLFAAKECAPGEFVGEYVGCVRKVPCIFGGVNEYFYRYPLYRTGFFVYAIDASSQCNEVSFINHGKENANCEAVVGVARGLFHVCIRTIRPVHKGEEFLFDYGSSAATTDA
;
A
#
# COMPACT_ATOMS: atom_id res chain seq x y z
N MET A 1 -23.27 16.60 1.02
CA MET A 1 -22.09 17.51 0.94
C MET A 1 -22.02 18.47 2.12
N GLN A 2 -23.13 19.11 2.54
CA GLN A 2 -23.13 19.96 3.75
C GLN A 2 -23.04 19.17 5.07
N ASP A 3 -23.46 17.90 5.10
CA ASP A 3 -23.53 17.13 6.35
C ASP A 3 -22.18 16.57 6.81
N PHE A 4 -21.23 16.30 5.91
CA PHE A 4 -19.87 15.86 6.26
C PHE A 4 -18.98 17.02 6.75
N ILE A 5 -19.26 18.26 6.32
CA ILE A 5 -18.54 19.46 6.76
C ILE A 5 -19.09 19.96 8.10
N LYS A 6 -20.39 19.80 8.38
CA LYS A 6 -21.00 20.13 9.68
C LYS A 6 -20.58 19.19 10.82
N ALA A 7 -20.07 17.99 10.52
CA ALA A 7 -19.58 17.04 11.51
C ALA A 7 -18.16 17.34 12.05
N GLY A 8 -17.50 18.40 11.59
CA GLY A 8 -16.17 18.78 12.10
C GLY A 8 -15.03 17.83 11.72
N MET A 9 -15.24 16.92 10.76
CA MET A 9 -14.28 15.86 10.41
C MET A 9 -13.09 16.33 9.53
N ILE A 10 -13.06 17.58 9.10
CA ILE A 10 -11.90 18.16 8.40
C ILE A 10 -11.59 19.52 9.04
N ASN A 11 -10.88 19.48 10.17
CA ASN A 11 -10.39 20.67 10.84
C ASN A 11 -9.07 21.13 10.21
N SER A 12 -8.89 22.43 10.02
CA SER A 12 -7.70 23.08 9.45
C SER A 12 -6.42 22.93 10.31
N LYS A 13 -6.51 22.18 11.42
CA LYS A 13 -5.39 21.77 12.28
C LYS A 13 -4.76 20.42 11.92
N MET A 14 -5.08 19.82 10.76
CA MET A 14 -4.37 18.63 10.25
C MET A 14 -2.95 18.94 9.73
N LEU A 15 -2.11 19.57 10.54
CA LEU A 15 -0.68 19.23 10.55
C LEU A 15 -0.56 17.95 11.38
N VAL A 16 -1.14 16.86 10.89
CA VAL A 16 -0.89 15.54 11.47
C VAL A 16 0.42 15.09 10.87
N THR A 17 1.51 15.37 11.57
CA THR A 17 2.73 14.57 11.45
C THR A 17 2.30 13.11 11.40
N TYR A 18 2.89 12.28 10.52
CA TYR A 18 2.83 10.82 10.66
C TYR A 18 3.14 10.60 12.14
N PRO A 19 2.18 10.12 12.95
CA PRO A 19 2.47 9.95 14.36
C PRO A 19 3.58 8.93 14.40
N GLU A 20 4.50 9.13 15.33
CA GLU A 20 5.31 8.02 15.78
C GLU A 20 4.34 6.85 16.05
N PRO A 21 4.63 5.64 15.52
CA PRO A 21 3.74 4.51 15.69
C PRO A 21 3.45 4.35 17.18
N ASP A 22 2.17 4.32 17.55
CA ASP A 22 1.81 4.15 18.95
C ASP A 22 2.31 2.79 19.48
N ALA A 23 2.38 2.62 20.80
CA ALA A 23 2.86 1.39 21.41
C ALA A 23 2.10 0.13 20.94
N SER A 24 0.83 0.28 20.55
CA SER A 24 0.00 -0.81 20.04
C SER A 24 0.37 -1.17 18.59
N SER A 25 0.70 -0.17 17.76
CA SER A 25 1.20 -0.33 16.41
C SER A 25 2.58 -0.97 16.39
N LEU A 26 3.48 -0.51 17.27
CA LEU A 26 4.80 -1.12 17.48
C LEU A 26 4.67 -2.57 17.95
N TYR A 27 3.82 -2.84 18.96
CA TYR A 27 3.58 -4.20 19.44
C TYR A 27 3.05 -5.10 18.31
N ARG A 28 2.07 -4.66 17.53
CA ARG A 28 1.55 -5.41 16.38
C ARG A 28 2.62 -5.68 15.33
N HIS A 29 3.52 -4.73 15.09
CA HIS A 29 4.64 -4.92 14.17
C HIS A 29 5.59 -6.02 14.68
N TYR A 30 6.05 -5.95 15.94
CA TYR A 30 6.99 -6.94 16.50
C TYR A 30 6.39 -8.35 16.66
N HIS A 31 5.09 -8.45 16.90
CA HIS A 31 4.39 -9.73 17.05
C HIS A 31 3.70 -10.21 15.77
N ARG A 32 3.89 -9.51 14.64
CA ARG A 32 3.36 -9.98 13.36
C ARG A 32 4.11 -11.24 12.93
N LEU A 33 3.33 -12.18 12.42
CA LEU A 33 3.81 -13.43 11.87
C LEU A 33 3.48 -13.46 10.38
N VAL A 34 4.47 -13.80 9.57
CA VAL A 34 4.34 -13.97 8.12
C VAL A 34 4.37 -15.45 7.80
N VAL A 35 3.37 -15.93 7.07
CA VAL A 35 3.31 -17.32 6.62
C VAL A 35 3.99 -17.41 5.27
N VAL A 36 5.02 -18.24 5.18
CA VAL A 36 5.71 -18.52 3.92
C VAL A 36 5.66 -20.03 3.64
N ASP A 37 5.18 -20.38 2.46
CA ASP A 37 5.26 -21.72 1.89
C ASP A 37 6.38 -21.75 0.86
N HIS A 38 7.39 -22.57 1.10
CA HIS A 38 8.46 -22.81 0.15
C HIS A 38 8.50 -24.31 -0.19
N HIS A 39 8.24 -24.65 -1.45
CA HIS A 39 8.16 -26.04 -1.92
C HIS A 39 7.22 -26.94 -1.09
N GLY A 40 6.04 -26.44 -0.71
CA GLY A 40 5.04 -27.16 0.09
C GLY A 40 5.37 -27.20 1.59
N CYS A 41 6.49 -26.63 2.01
CA CYS A 41 6.87 -26.52 3.42
C CYS A 41 6.37 -25.21 4.01
N ARG A 42 5.10 -25.20 4.40
CA ARG A 42 4.49 -24.07 5.10
C ARG A 42 5.11 -23.84 6.47
N ARG A 43 5.61 -22.63 6.72
CA ARG A 43 6.14 -22.18 8.01
C ARG A 43 5.67 -20.77 8.34
N THR A 44 5.68 -20.48 9.63
CA THR A 44 5.34 -19.16 10.16
C THR A 44 6.61 -18.51 10.70
N TYR A 45 6.85 -17.27 10.29
CA TYR A 45 8.07 -16.52 10.60
C TYR A 45 7.71 -15.27 11.39
N THR A 46 8.51 -14.95 12.40
CA THR A 46 8.55 -13.59 12.95
C THR A 46 9.05 -12.61 11.89
N ILE A 47 8.80 -11.31 12.08
CA ILE A 47 9.32 -10.27 11.18
C ILE A 47 10.85 -10.39 11.00
N ALA A 48 11.62 -10.49 12.08
CA ALA A 48 13.08 -10.58 11.99
C ALA A 48 13.56 -11.83 11.23
N GLU A 49 12.82 -12.96 11.31
CA GLU A 49 13.14 -14.14 10.51
C GLU A 49 12.79 -13.97 9.04
N PHE A 50 11.64 -13.36 8.75
CA PHE A 50 11.23 -13.02 7.39
C PHE A 50 12.24 -12.08 6.71
N GLU A 51 12.69 -11.05 7.41
CA GLU A 51 13.70 -10.12 6.90
C GLU A 51 15.04 -10.81 6.63
N ARG A 52 15.48 -11.71 7.51
CA ARG A 52 16.70 -12.52 7.27
C ARG A 52 16.53 -13.47 6.08
N LEU A 53 15.34 -14.04 5.90
CA LEU A 53 15.05 -14.97 4.82
C LEU A 53 15.04 -14.27 3.46
N THR A 54 14.42 -13.09 3.39
CA THR A 54 14.18 -12.37 2.14
C THR A 54 15.25 -11.33 1.82
N GLY A 55 16.01 -10.88 2.83
CA GLY A 55 16.90 -9.73 2.72
C GLY A 55 16.18 -8.38 2.63
N MET A 56 14.85 -8.37 2.70
CA MET A 56 14.03 -7.15 2.65
C MET A 56 13.62 -6.74 4.05
N ARG A 57 13.64 -5.43 4.33
CA ARG A 57 13.13 -4.89 5.59
C ARG A 57 11.60 -4.85 5.57
N TYR A 58 10.97 -5.30 6.63
CA TYR A 58 9.51 -5.32 6.71
C TYR A 58 8.97 -3.94 7.11
N LEU A 59 7.92 -3.49 6.43
CA LEU A 59 7.21 -2.24 6.72
C LEU A 59 5.74 -2.51 7.01
N SER A 60 5.20 -1.93 8.08
CA SER A 60 3.75 -1.92 8.29
C SER A 60 3.06 -0.71 7.67
N HIS A 61 3.81 0.33 7.32
CA HIS A 61 3.32 1.61 6.79
C HIS A 61 4.32 2.18 5.78
N LEU A 62 3.89 3.18 5.01
CA LEU A 62 4.81 3.96 4.19
C LEU A 62 5.93 4.58 5.03
N GLU A 63 7.11 4.59 4.45
CA GLU A 63 8.22 5.38 4.95
C GLU A 63 8.65 6.42 3.92
N PHE A 64 9.47 7.38 4.34
CA PHE A 64 9.97 8.43 3.49
C PHE A 64 11.48 8.49 3.61
N THR A 65 12.16 8.67 2.48
CA THR A 65 13.64 8.80 2.44
C THR A 65 14.19 9.91 3.34
N SER A 66 13.39 10.94 3.64
CA SER A 66 13.74 11.97 4.61
C SER A 66 12.49 12.68 5.13
N LYS A 67 12.64 13.39 6.26
CA LYS A 67 11.61 14.32 6.76
C LYS A 67 11.24 15.39 5.74
N ALA A 68 12.21 15.88 4.97
CA ALA A 68 11.96 16.86 3.91
C ALA A 68 11.02 16.30 2.84
N VAL A 69 11.28 15.09 2.35
CA VAL A 69 10.42 14.40 1.39
C VAL A 69 9.02 14.17 1.97
N TYR A 70 8.92 13.75 3.23
CA TYR A 70 7.64 13.63 3.92
C TYR A 70 6.86 14.95 3.92
N HIS A 71 7.49 16.06 4.34
CA HIS A 71 6.82 17.36 4.42
C HIS A 71 6.36 17.86 3.04
N GLU A 72 7.18 17.70 2.00
CA GLU A 72 6.81 18.08 0.63
C GLU A 72 5.61 17.26 0.12
N VAL A 73 5.61 15.94 0.37
CA VAL A 73 4.50 15.05 0.00
C VAL A 73 3.24 15.43 0.78
N ALA A 74 3.34 15.63 2.09
CA ALA A 74 2.21 16.01 2.94
C ALA A 74 1.61 17.36 2.52
N GLU A 75 2.45 18.35 2.20
CA GLU A 75 1.99 19.65 1.70
C GLU A 75 1.27 19.53 0.36
N GLN A 76 1.76 18.69 -0.55
CA GLN A 76 1.08 18.43 -1.83
C GLN A 76 -0.26 17.72 -1.63
N CYS A 77 -0.33 16.70 -0.77
CA CYS A 77 -1.57 16.03 -0.43
C CYS A 77 -2.58 17.03 0.17
N GLN A 78 -2.13 17.84 1.13
CA GLN A 78 -2.97 18.85 1.77
C GLN A 78 -3.50 19.87 0.77
N ARG A 79 -2.67 20.34 -0.17
CA ARG A 79 -3.11 21.21 -1.26
C ARG A 79 -4.20 20.56 -2.11
N CYS A 80 -4.05 19.29 -2.46
CA CYS A 80 -5.09 18.57 -3.22
C CYS A 80 -6.41 18.50 -2.44
N ILE A 81 -6.35 18.22 -1.14
CA ILE A 81 -7.53 18.14 -0.25
C ILE A 81 -8.22 19.51 -0.14
N VAL A 82 -7.46 20.57 0.15
CA VAL A 82 -7.99 21.93 0.33
C VAL A 82 -8.56 22.48 -0.97
N ASN A 83 -7.88 22.24 -2.10
CA ASN A 83 -8.32 22.69 -3.41
C ASN A 83 -9.44 21.80 -4.00
N LYS A 84 -9.89 20.77 -3.26
CA LYS A 84 -10.94 19.82 -3.67
C LYS A 84 -10.64 19.15 -5.02
N THR A 85 -9.36 18.91 -5.30
CA THR A 85 -8.98 18.13 -6.49
C THR A 85 -9.15 16.64 -6.24
N VAL A 86 -9.10 16.20 -4.96
CA VAL A 86 -9.32 14.81 -4.55
C VAL A 86 -10.69 14.28 -4.99
N SER A 87 -10.68 13.18 -5.75
CA SER A 87 -11.91 12.50 -6.15
C SER A 87 -12.77 12.01 -4.96
N GLN A 88 -14.10 12.02 -5.12
CA GLN A 88 -15.02 11.51 -4.10
C GLN A 88 -14.79 10.01 -3.81
N LYS A 89 -14.34 9.25 -4.82
CA LYS A 89 -13.93 7.85 -4.67
C LYS A 89 -12.76 7.74 -3.70
N ALA A 90 -11.70 8.54 -3.89
CA ALA A 90 -10.53 8.50 -3.01
C ALA A 90 -10.84 8.90 -1.57
N ILE A 91 -11.73 9.88 -1.37
CA ILE A 91 -12.24 10.22 -0.03
C ILE A 91 -12.98 9.03 0.58
N SER A 92 -13.90 8.41 -0.17
CA SER A 92 -14.68 7.27 0.32
C SER A 92 -13.80 6.07 0.67
N VAL A 93 -12.81 5.75 -0.16
CA VAL A 93 -11.83 4.67 0.09
C VAL A 93 -11.05 4.97 1.36
N GLY A 94 -10.55 6.20 1.49
CA GLY A 94 -9.80 6.63 2.67
C GLY A 94 -10.61 6.52 3.97
N VAL A 95 -11.89 6.87 3.93
CA VAL A 95 -12.80 6.70 5.07
C VAL A 95 -13.04 5.21 5.37
N SER A 96 -13.35 4.41 4.35
CA SER A 96 -13.68 2.98 4.51
C SER A 96 -12.51 2.15 5.05
N TYR A 97 -11.27 2.54 4.72
CA TYR A 97 -10.07 1.78 5.09
C TYR A 97 -9.18 2.50 6.12
N ALA A 98 -9.65 3.59 6.73
CA ALA A 98 -8.85 4.41 7.64
C ALA A 98 -8.24 3.59 8.80
N ASP A 99 -9.04 2.70 9.40
CA ASP A 99 -8.60 1.87 10.53
C ASP A 99 -7.56 0.82 10.09
N GLN A 100 -7.77 0.21 8.92
CA GLN A 100 -6.86 -0.77 8.33
C GLN A 100 -5.52 -0.13 7.97
N ILE A 101 -5.54 1.04 7.32
CA ILE A 101 -4.35 1.85 7.01
C ILE A 101 -3.63 2.22 8.31
N TYR A 102 -4.36 2.70 9.32
CA TYR A 102 -3.76 3.10 10.61
C TYR A 102 -3.08 1.94 11.35
N LYS A 103 -3.63 0.74 11.23
CA LYS A 103 -3.10 -0.46 11.90
C LYS A 103 -2.01 -1.17 11.10
N GLY A 104 -1.70 -0.70 9.89
CA GLY A 104 -0.86 -1.43 8.93
C GLY A 104 -1.43 -2.82 8.63
N PHE A 105 -2.75 -2.95 8.62
CA PHE A 105 -3.43 -4.23 8.52
C PHE A 105 -3.16 -4.88 7.16
N VAL A 106 -2.88 -6.17 7.19
CA VAL A 106 -2.86 -7.03 6.00
C VAL A 106 -3.82 -8.18 6.30
N ASN A 107 -4.63 -8.53 5.32
CA ASN A 107 -5.62 -9.59 5.45
C ASN A 107 -4.93 -10.95 5.69
N ALA A 108 -5.71 -11.99 5.99
CA ALA A 108 -5.15 -13.32 6.19
C ALA A 108 -4.60 -13.85 4.84
N VAL A 109 -3.28 -13.74 4.67
CA VAL A 109 -2.55 -14.07 3.44
C VAL A 109 -1.37 -14.99 3.74
N GLU A 110 -0.86 -15.63 2.69
CA GLU A 110 0.32 -16.49 2.72
C GLU A 110 1.20 -16.16 1.52
N ILE A 111 2.50 -16.01 1.73
CA ILE A 111 3.46 -15.91 0.63
C ILE A 111 3.82 -17.34 0.21
N ARG A 112 3.71 -17.68 -1.07
CA ARG A 112 4.03 -19.03 -1.54
C ARG A 112 4.98 -19.00 -2.72
N TRP A 113 5.92 -19.92 -2.73
CA TRP A 113 6.76 -20.18 -3.89
C TRP A 113 5.90 -20.74 -5.03
N ILE A 114 6.03 -20.15 -6.21
CA ILE A 114 5.35 -20.56 -7.44
C ILE A 114 6.32 -21.41 -8.25
N ASP A 115 7.35 -20.79 -8.81
CA ASP A 115 8.39 -21.45 -9.59
C ASP A 115 9.65 -20.58 -9.73
N ALA A 116 10.67 -21.07 -10.42
CA ALA A 116 11.96 -20.38 -10.58
C ALA A 116 11.90 -19.14 -11.48
N ASN A 117 10.85 -18.97 -12.29
CA ASN A 117 10.68 -17.83 -13.19
C ASN A 117 9.93 -16.68 -12.51
N ILE A 118 8.87 -17.00 -11.77
CA ILE A 118 8.02 -16.02 -11.07
C ILE A 118 8.55 -15.73 -9.67
N GLY A 119 9.11 -16.75 -9.01
CA GLY A 119 9.51 -16.68 -7.61
C GLY A 119 8.32 -16.89 -6.68
N TYR A 120 7.97 -15.86 -5.90
CA TYR A 120 6.92 -15.93 -4.89
C TYR A 120 5.67 -15.17 -5.33
N GLY A 121 4.50 -15.60 -4.84
CA GLY A 121 3.24 -14.88 -4.97
C GLY A 121 2.53 -14.75 -3.63
N LEU A 122 1.51 -13.88 -3.58
CA LEU A 122 0.64 -13.71 -2.42
C LEU A 122 -0.67 -14.48 -2.61
N PHE A 123 -1.04 -15.30 -1.63
CA PHE A 123 -2.20 -16.18 -1.70
C PHE A 123 -3.17 -15.91 -0.54
N ALA A 124 -4.46 -16.13 -0.79
CA ALA A 124 -5.49 -15.96 0.23
C ALA A 124 -5.44 -17.10 1.27
N ALA A 125 -5.35 -16.79 2.56
CA ALA A 125 -5.42 -17.80 3.62
C ALA A 125 -6.87 -18.17 4.01
N LYS A 126 -7.84 -17.38 3.52
CA LYS A 126 -9.29 -17.53 3.73
C LYS A 126 -10.05 -17.06 2.48
N GLU A 127 -11.36 -17.29 2.46
CA GLU A 127 -12.24 -16.66 1.47
C GLU A 127 -12.29 -15.14 1.65
N CYS A 128 -12.30 -14.39 0.55
CA CYS A 128 -12.48 -12.95 0.54
C CYS A 128 -13.69 -12.54 -0.31
N ALA A 129 -14.50 -11.64 0.21
CA ALA A 129 -15.63 -11.05 -0.53
C ALA A 129 -15.15 -9.97 -1.52
N PRO A 130 -15.95 -9.59 -2.54
CA PRO A 130 -15.63 -8.44 -3.39
C PRO A 130 -15.50 -7.14 -2.59
N GLY A 131 -14.50 -6.32 -2.91
CA GLY A 131 -14.22 -5.05 -2.24
C GLY A 131 -13.52 -5.20 -0.87
N GLU A 132 -13.14 -6.42 -0.49
CA GLU A 132 -12.46 -6.68 0.77
C GLU A 132 -11.01 -6.16 0.71
N PHE A 133 -10.61 -5.47 1.76
CA PHE A 133 -9.27 -4.90 1.89
C PHE A 133 -8.24 -6.02 2.05
N VAL A 134 -7.22 -6.03 1.18
CA VAL A 134 -6.10 -6.98 1.24
C VAL A 134 -4.95 -6.40 2.04
N GLY A 135 -4.59 -5.14 1.78
CA GLY A 135 -3.50 -4.45 2.45
C GLY A 135 -3.13 -3.14 1.76
N GLU A 136 -2.30 -2.33 2.40
CA GLU A 136 -1.67 -1.18 1.75
C GLU A 136 -0.41 -1.63 1.01
N TYR A 137 -0.21 -1.13 -0.22
CA TYR A 137 1.06 -1.27 -0.92
C TYR A 137 2.05 -0.26 -0.33
N VAL A 138 2.97 -0.75 0.51
CA VAL A 138 3.93 0.08 1.24
C VAL A 138 5.33 -0.06 0.68
N GLY A 139 6.16 0.94 0.97
CA GLY A 139 7.55 1.01 0.56
C GLY A 139 8.17 2.33 0.98
N CYS A 140 9.38 2.62 0.50
CA CYS A 140 10.03 3.91 0.69
C CYS A 140 9.53 4.94 -0.34
N VAL A 141 8.85 5.97 0.11
CA VAL A 141 8.46 7.10 -0.73
C VAL A 141 9.69 7.98 -1.01
N ARG A 142 9.99 8.15 -2.30
CA ARG A 142 11.12 8.95 -2.76
C ARG A 142 10.84 9.68 -4.06
N LYS A 143 11.60 10.75 -4.29
CA LYS A 143 11.65 11.43 -5.59
C LYS A 143 12.43 10.56 -6.57
N VAL A 144 11.86 10.33 -7.72
CA VAL A 144 12.52 9.68 -8.86
C VAL A 144 12.44 10.58 -10.08
N PRO A 145 13.52 10.71 -10.88
CA PRO A 145 13.45 11.45 -12.13
C PRO A 145 12.42 10.80 -13.07
N CYS A 146 11.64 11.60 -13.78
CA CYS A 146 10.57 11.10 -14.66
C CYS A 146 11.06 10.12 -15.74
N ILE A 147 12.32 10.24 -16.16
CA ILE A 147 12.95 9.34 -17.14
C ILE A 147 13.18 7.91 -16.61
N PHE A 148 13.15 7.72 -15.29
CA PHE A 148 13.23 6.42 -14.63
C PHE A 148 11.84 5.90 -14.20
N GLY A 149 10.76 6.57 -14.62
CA GLY A 149 9.40 6.12 -14.36
C GLY A 149 9.12 4.83 -15.15
N GLY A 150 9.34 3.67 -14.52
CA GLY A 150 9.00 2.36 -15.09
C GLY A 150 10.14 1.33 -15.16
N VAL A 151 11.27 1.53 -14.47
CA VAL A 151 12.44 0.62 -14.62
C VAL A 151 12.42 -0.56 -13.64
N ASN A 152 11.52 -0.62 -12.67
CA ASN A 152 11.48 -1.72 -11.70
C ASN A 152 10.03 -2.03 -11.26
N GLU A 153 9.68 -3.31 -11.29
CA GLU A 153 8.36 -3.88 -10.98
C GLU A 153 7.88 -3.57 -9.54
N TYR A 154 8.80 -3.23 -8.64
CA TYR A 154 8.53 -2.83 -7.26
C TYR A 154 8.32 -1.32 -7.07
N PHE A 155 8.21 -0.55 -8.16
CA PHE A 155 7.87 0.87 -8.08
C PHE A 155 6.40 1.09 -8.38
N TYR A 156 5.71 1.64 -7.40
CA TYR A 156 4.38 2.16 -7.61
C TYR A 156 4.40 3.69 -7.62
N ARG A 157 3.83 4.32 -8.66
CA ARG A 157 3.79 5.78 -8.72
C ARG A 157 2.92 6.32 -7.58
N TYR A 158 3.48 7.19 -6.76
CA TYR A 158 2.71 7.80 -5.67
C TYR A 158 1.66 8.77 -6.25
N PRO A 159 0.46 8.91 -5.66
CA PRO A 159 -0.70 9.55 -6.29
C PRO A 159 -0.64 11.08 -6.22
N LEU A 160 0.48 11.64 -6.67
CA LEU A 160 0.74 13.07 -6.70
C LEU A 160 1.13 13.53 -8.10
N TYR A 161 0.86 14.81 -8.34
CA TYR A 161 1.29 15.47 -9.55
C TYR A 161 2.82 15.54 -9.64
N ARG A 162 3.30 15.62 -10.87
CA ARG A 162 4.72 15.77 -11.18
C ARG A 162 5.24 17.09 -10.63
N THR A 163 6.41 17.07 -10.00
CA THR A 163 7.10 18.27 -9.51
C THR A 163 8.35 18.50 -10.36
N GLY A 164 8.28 19.41 -11.34
CA GLY A 164 9.40 19.68 -12.25
C GLY A 164 9.77 18.46 -13.11
N PHE A 165 10.98 17.91 -12.97
CA PHE A 165 11.43 16.69 -13.64
C PHE A 165 11.35 15.42 -12.77
N PHE A 166 10.64 15.50 -11.64
CA PHE A 166 10.55 14.41 -10.68
C PHE A 166 9.09 14.02 -10.41
N VAL A 167 8.89 12.73 -10.12
CA VAL A 167 7.66 12.19 -9.52
C VAL A 167 8.00 11.54 -8.19
N TYR A 168 7.00 11.40 -7.33
CA TYR A 168 7.12 10.54 -6.15
C TYR A 168 6.74 9.11 -6.52
N ALA A 169 7.48 8.15 -6.00
CA ALA A 169 7.19 6.74 -6.12
C ALA A 169 7.36 6.04 -4.78
N ILE A 170 6.56 5.00 -4.56
CA ILE A 170 6.71 4.02 -3.49
C ILE A 170 7.66 2.95 -4.02
N ASP A 171 8.84 2.85 -3.43
CA ASP A 171 9.86 1.87 -3.77
C ASP A 171 9.83 0.71 -2.76
N ALA A 172 9.35 -0.44 -3.20
CA ALA A 172 9.24 -1.65 -2.38
C ALA A 172 10.42 -2.63 -2.57
N SER A 173 11.48 -2.23 -3.30
CA SER A 173 12.56 -3.16 -3.71
C SER A 173 13.45 -3.68 -2.57
N SER A 174 13.55 -2.93 -1.47
CA SER A 174 14.39 -3.27 -0.32
C SER A 174 13.64 -3.21 1.02
N GLN A 175 12.43 -2.64 1.01
CA GLN A 175 11.61 -2.48 2.18
C GLN A 175 10.13 -2.56 1.80
N CYS A 176 9.41 -3.56 2.33
CA CYS A 176 8.09 -3.93 1.82
C CYS A 176 7.24 -4.66 2.86
N ASN A 177 6.02 -5.05 2.49
CA ASN A 177 5.19 -5.99 3.25
C ASN A 177 4.77 -7.17 2.37
N GLU A 178 3.83 -7.97 2.84
CA GLU A 178 3.29 -9.12 2.12
C GLU A 178 2.59 -8.70 0.81
N VAL A 179 1.97 -7.52 0.76
CA VAL A 179 1.23 -7.00 -0.42
C VAL A 179 2.16 -6.83 -1.63
N SER A 180 3.44 -6.59 -1.41
CA SER A 180 4.44 -6.46 -2.48
C SER A 180 4.73 -7.78 -3.22
N PHE A 181 4.22 -8.92 -2.73
CA PHE A 181 4.30 -10.22 -3.40
C PHE A 181 3.08 -10.51 -4.29
N ILE A 182 2.14 -9.58 -4.43
CA ILE A 182 1.04 -9.76 -5.38
C ILE A 182 1.60 -9.60 -6.79
N ASN A 183 1.51 -10.66 -7.60
CA ASN A 183 2.02 -10.64 -8.97
C ASN A 183 1.10 -9.89 -9.93
N HIS A 184 1.66 -9.53 -11.08
CA HIS A 184 0.91 -8.97 -12.18
C HIS A 184 0.00 -10.04 -12.82
N GLY A 185 -1.29 -9.72 -12.96
CA GLY A 185 -2.21 -10.50 -13.78
C GLY A 185 -3.16 -9.56 -14.51
N LYS A 186 -3.05 -9.48 -15.84
CA LYS A 186 -3.89 -8.57 -16.64
C LYS A 186 -5.29 -9.14 -16.89
N GLU A 187 -5.36 -10.36 -17.41
CA GLU A 187 -6.63 -10.99 -17.80
C GLU A 187 -7.32 -11.70 -16.63
N ASN A 188 -6.52 -12.13 -15.65
CA ASN A 188 -6.97 -12.90 -14.48
C ASN A 188 -6.90 -12.10 -13.17
N ALA A 189 -6.78 -10.77 -13.24
CA ALA A 189 -6.81 -9.89 -12.08
C ALA A 189 -8.01 -10.21 -11.18
N ASN A 190 -7.76 -10.38 -9.89
CA ASN A 190 -8.81 -10.52 -8.87
C ASN A 190 -8.73 -9.44 -7.79
N CYS A 191 -7.72 -8.58 -7.88
CA CYS A 191 -7.53 -7.38 -7.08
C CYS A 191 -7.37 -6.14 -7.96
N GLU A 192 -7.60 -4.97 -7.37
CA GLU A 192 -7.28 -3.67 -7.94
C GLU A 192 -6.55 -2.80 -6.92
N ALA A 193 -5.74 -1.86 -7.41
CA ALA A 193 -5.18 -0.79 -6.61
C ALA A 193 -6.13 0.42 -6.60
N VAL A 194 -6.51 0.88 -5.41
CA VAL A 194 -7.33 2.07 -5.22
C VAL A 194 -6.63 3.09 -4.34
N VAL A 195 -6.74 4.36 -4.71
CA VAL A 195 -6.18 5.45 -3.92
C VAL A 195 -7.19 5.85 -2.83
N GLY A 196 -6.73 5.93 -1.59
CA GLY A 196 -7.48 6.46 -0.46
C GLY A 196 -6.79 7.67 0.16
N VAL A 197 -7.56 8.64 0.67
CA VAL A 197 -7.01 9.73 1.50
C VAL A 197 -7.28 9.46 2.98
N ALA A 198 -6.22 9.22 3.74
CA ALA A 198 -6.31 9.06 5.18
C ALA A 198 -5.21 9.89 5.85
N ARG A 199 -5.52 10.54 6.97
CA ARG A 199 -4.53 11.26 7.80
C ARG A 199 -3.70 12.31 7.05
N GLY A 200 -4.30 12.95 6.04
CA GLY A 200 -3.64 13.99 5.24
C GLY A 200 -2.70 13.47 4.15
N LEU A 201 -2.68 12.15 3.90
CA LEU A 201 -1.85 11.53 2.87
C LEU A 201 -2.67 10.65 1.92
N PHE A 202 -2.14 10.46 0.72
CA PHE A 202 -2.61 9.44 -0.21
C PHE A 202 -2.02 8.07 0.14
N HIS A 203 -2.84 7.04 0.06
CA HIS A 203 -2.50 5.65 0.31
C HIS A 203 -2.91 4.79 -0.88
N VAL A 204 -2.06 3.86 -1.29
CA VAL A 204 -2.38 2.89 -2.35
C VAL A 204 -2.84 1.61 -1.67
N CYS A 205 -4.15 1.38 -1.70
CA CYS A 205 -4.79 0.25 -1.05
C CYS A 205 -5.09 -0.83 -2.09
N ILE A 206 -4.82 -2.09 -1.77
CA ILE A 206 -5.23 -3.23 -2.59
C ILE A 206 -6.53 -3.81 -2.02
N ARG A 207 -7.50 -4.04 -2.90
CA ARG A 207 -8.76 -4.72 -2.56
C ARG A 207 -9.16 -5.72 -3.64
N THR A 208 -9.95 -6.70 -3.27
CA THR A 208 -10.53 -7.67 -4.21
C THR A 208 -11.60 -7.02 -5.10
N ILE A 209 -11.74 -7.46 -6.36
CA ILE A 209 -12.81 -7.01 -7.28
C ILE A 209 -13.92 -8.05 -7.49
N ARG A 210 -13.66 -9.29 -7.08
CA ARG A 210 -14.58 -10.43 -7.11
C ARG A 210 -14.33 -11.31 -5.87
N PRO A 211 -15.14 -12.35 -5.63
CA PRO A 211 -14.79 -13.32 -4.60
C PRO A 211 -13.43 -13.96 -4.91
N VAL A 212 -12.60 -14.16 -3.89
CA VAL A 212 -11.31 -14.85 -3.98
C VAL A 212 -11.34 -16.03 -3.02
N HIS A 213 -11.03 -17.21 -3.53
CA HIS A 213 -11.11 -18.45 -2.76
C HIS A 213 -9.87 -18.66 -1.90
N LYS A 214 -10.03 -19.39 -0.79
CA LYS A 214 -8.89 -19.79 0.03
C LYS A 214 -7.89 -20.58 -0.82
N GLY A 215 -6.63 -20.14 -0.79
CA GLY A 215 -5.52 -20.72 -1.53
C GLY A 215 -5.39 -20.24 -2.96
N GLU A 216 -6.27 -19.35 -3.43
CA GLU A 216 -6.13 -18.65 -4.71
C GLU A 216 -5.04 -17.55 -4.60
N GLU A 217 -4.28 -17.36 -5.68
CA GLU A 217 -3.29 -16.28 -5.78
C GLU A 217 -4.01 -14.93 -5.96
N PHE A 218 -3.60 -13.91 -5.21
CA PHE A 218 -3.99 -12.54 -5.50
C PHE A 218 -3.18 -12.04 -6.70
N LEU A 219 -3.86 -11.39 -7.64
CA LEU A 219 -3.27 -10.81 -8.84
C LEU A 219 -3.94 -9.46 -9.12
N PHE A 220 -3.16 -8.45 -9.50
CA PHE A 220 -3.72 -7.19 -10.03
C PHE A 220 -3.00 -6.72 -11.30
N ASP A 221 -3.70 -5.90 -12.08
CA ASP A 221 -3.11 -5.25 -13.25
C ASP A 221 -2.20 -4.11 -12.78
N TYR A 222 -0.88 -4.26 -12.97
CA TYR A 222 0.11 -3.22 -12.66
C TYR A 222 -0.07 -1.98 -13.57
N GLY A 223 -0.89 -2.12 -14.61
CA GLY A 223 -1.11 -1.12 -15.63
C GLY A 223 0.10 -1.00 -16.54
N SER A 224 -0.09 -0.34 -17.69
CA SER A 224 1.03 0.13 -18.51
C SER A 224 1.65 1.37 -17.85
N SER A 225 2.31 1.23 -16.71
CA SER A 225 3.26 2.17 -16.07
C SER A 225 3.01 3.70 -16.14
N ALA A 226 1.78 4.18 -16.35
CA ALA A 226 1.52 5.59 -16.63
C ALA A 226 0.20 6.18 -16.10
N ALA A 227 -0.74 5.37 -15.59
CA ALA A 227 -2.07 5.89 -15.26
C ALA A 227 -2.45 5.64 -13.79
N THR A 228 -2.33 6.68 -12.98
CA THR A 228 -3.31 6.99 -11.93
C THR A 228 -3.30 8.51 -11.77
N THR A 229 -3.99 9.18 -12.70
CA THR A 229 -4.34 10.60 -12.64
C THR A 229 -5.72 10.80 -12.01
N ASP A 230 -6.13 9.91 -11.11
CA ASP A 230 -7.38 10.08 -10.35
C ASP A 230 -7.08 10.67 -8.95
N ALA A 231 -6.14 11.62 -8.91
CA ALA A 231 -5.93 12.51 -7.78
C ALA A 231 -6.85 13.71 -7.91
#